data_AF-A0A0C1U3W7-F1
#
_entry.id   AF-A0A0C1U3W7-F1
#
_cell.length_a   1.000
_cell.length_b   1.000
_cell.length_c   1.000
_cell.angle_alpha   90.00
_cell.angle_beta   90.00
_cell.angle_gamma   90.00
#
_symmetry.space_group_name_H-M   'P 1'
#
loop_
_entity.id
_entity.type
_entity.pdbx_description
1 polymer ?
#
loop_
_entity_poly.entity_id
_entity_poly.type
_entity_poly.pdbx_seq_one_letter_code
_entity_poly.pdbx_strand_id
1 'polypeptide(L)'
;MNGIFIGNFYHCMPSEMADKDGKRAIINYYCFGPIEVVIYGVTSMNEYYLDYTYPEFWGDAELEHEHNIITKKEMLKVIDSQIELCERNGGTNIAKALRSEKKLIEES
;
A
#
# COMPACT_ATOMS: atom_id res chain seq x y z
N MET A 1 -6.71 -11.79 6.73
CA MET A 1 -6.08 -10.98 5.66
C MET A 1 -5.76 -11.91 4.50
N ASN A 2 -6.34 -11.66 3.33
CA ASN A 2 -6.00 -12.38 2.11
C ASN A 2 -4.89 -11.61 1.38
N GLY A 3 -3.84 -12.31 0.97
CA GLY A 3 -2.66 -11.72 0.38
C GLY A 3 -1.78 -12.75 -0.31
N ILE A 4 -0.66 -12.29 -0.88
CA ILE A 4 0.37 -13.15 -1.48
C ILE A 4 1.76 -12.71 -1.04
N PHE A 5 2.71 -13.64 -1.03
CA PHE A 5 4.11 -13.30 -0.85
C PHE A 5 4.77 -13.01 -2.21
N ILE A 6 5.47 -11.89 -2.30
CA ILE A 6 6.33 -11.53 -3.42
C ILE A 6 7.71 -11.19 -2.83
N GLY A 7 8.67 -12.09 -3.02
CA GLY A 7 9.93 -12.03 -2.28
C GLY A 7 9.68 -12.10 -0.77
N ASN A 8 10.20 -11.13 -0.03
CA ASN A 8 10.00 -11.05 1.43
C ASN A 8 8.74 -10.27 1.82
N PHE A 9 7.97 -9.71 0.89
CA PHE A 9 6.81 -8.89 1.21
C PHE A 9 5.51 -9.66 1.08
N TYR A 10 4.65 -9.54 2.08
CA TYR A 10 3.26 -9.99 2.05
C TYR A 10 2.38 -8.86 1.56
N HIS A 11 1.91 -8.95 0.31
CA HIS A 11 1.00 -7.99 -0.31
C HIS A 11 -0.45 -8.34 0.01
N CYS A 12 -1.20 -7.39 0.55
CA CYS A 12 -2.57 -7.58 0.98
C CYS A 12 -3.59 -7.04 -0.03
N MET A 13 -4.83 -7.49 0.11
CA MET A 13 -5.98 -6.85 -0.55
C MET A 13 -6.17 -5.41 -0.01
N PRO A 14 -6.67 -4.47 -0.84
CA PRO A 14 -7.10 -3.15 -0.39
C PRO A 14 -8.11 -3.26 0.76
N SER A 15 -8.09 -2.29 1.67
CA SER A 15 -9.06 -2.25 2.77
C SER A 15 -10.43 -1.79 2.25
N GLU A 16 -11.46 -2.56 2.60
CA GLU A 16 -12.87 -2.23 2.29
C GLU A 16 -13.41 -1.10 3.18
N MET A 17 -12.86 -0.95 4.39
CA MET A 17 -13.30 0.03 5.38
C MET A 17 -12.14 0.93 5.82
N ALA A 18 -12.48 2.16 6.18
CA ALA A 18 -11.56 3.06 6.84
C ALA A 18 -11.28 2.60 8.28
N ASP A 19 -10.11 2.96 8.80
CA ASP A 19 -9.73 2.78 10.19
C ASP A 19 -10.40 3.80 11.12
N LYS A 20 -10.03 3.76 12.41
CA LYS A 20 -10.55 4.66 13.45
C LYS A 20 -10.26 6.15 13.19
N ASP A 21 -9.24 6.45 12.40
CA ASP A 21 -8.80 7.81 12.07
C ASP A 21 -9.37 8.25 10.70
N GLY A 22 -10.20 7.41 10.08
CA GLY A 22 -10.83 7.65 8.80
C GLY A 22 -9.90 7.44 7.60
N LYS A 23 -8.74 6.81 7.79
CA LYS A 23 -7.82 6.45 6.70
C LYS A 23 -8.18 5.09 6.13
N ARG A 24 -8.09 4.92 4.81
CA ARG A 24 -8.29 3.63 4.14
C ARG A 24 -7.08 3.27 3.30
N ALA A 25 -6.49 2.11 3.58
CA ALA A 25 -5.38 1.58 2.80
C ALA A 25 -5.87 1.07 1.43
N ILE A 26 -5.22 1.53 0.36
CA ILE A 26 -5.46 1.08 -1.02
C ILE A 26 -4.39 0.06 -1.41
N ILE A 27 -3.14 0.31 -1.03
CA ILE A 27 -2.02 -0.62 -1.19
C ILE A 27 -1.38 -0.78 0.19
N ASN A 28 -1.16 -2.01 0.63
CA ASN A 28 -0.38 -2.29 1.81
C ASN A 28 0.40 -3.60 1.66
N TYR A 29 1.66 -3.57 2.06
CA TYR A 29 2.51 -4.74 2.07
C TYR A 29 3.50 -4.69 3.22
N TYR A 30 3.81 -5.87 3.75
CA TYR A 30 4.53 -6.05 5.00
C TYR A 30 5.74 -6.95 4.77
N CYS A 31 6.93 -6.51 5.17
CA CYS A 31 8.13 -7.33 5.06
C CYS A 31 8.14 -8.41 6.12
N PHE A 32 8.46 -9.63 5.69
CA PHE A 32 8.80 -10.75 6.55
C PHE A 32 10.33 -10.80 6.68
N GLY A 33 10.85 -9.94 7.57
CA GLY A 33 12.28 -9.68 7.74
C GLY A 33 12.49 -8.47 8.66
N PRO A 34 13.37 -7.50 8.34
CA PRO A 34 13.35 -6.20 9.02
C PRO A 34 11.93 -5.64 9.00
N ILE A 35 11.48 -5.06 10.12
CA ILE A 35 10.10 -4.59 10.29
C ILE A 35 9.86 -3.41 9.35
N GLU A 36 9.43 -3.72 8.14
CA GLU A 36 9.15 -2.76 7.08
C GLU A 36 7.69 -2.88 6.67
N VAL A 37 6.99 -1.74 6.68
CA VAL A 37 5.57 -1.65 6.36
C VAL A 37 5.37 -0.47 5.44
N VAL A 38 4.79 -0.71 4.26
CA VAL A 38 4.44 0.34 3.31
C VAL A 38 2.93 0.36 3.12
N ILE A 39 2.32 1.53 3.31
CA ILE A 39 0.90 1.76 3.11
C ILE A 39 0.73 2.98 2.20
N TYR A 40 0.01 2.80 1.11
CA TYR A 40 -0.58 3.91 0.36
C TYR A 40 -2.08 3.91 0.59
N GLY A 41 -2.65 5.06 0.90
CA GLY A 41 -4.08 5.15 1.20
C GLY A 41 -4.69 6.50 0.89
N VAL A 42 -5.92 6.66 1.36
CA VAL A 42 -6.71 7.89 1.30
C VAL A 42 -7.18 8.30 2.69
N THR A 43 -7.09 9.59 3.01
CA THR A 43 -7.56 10.16 4.28
C THR A 43 -9.07 10.45 4.25
N SER A 44 -9.64 10.78 5.41
CA SER A 44 -11.03 11.26 5.52
C SER A 44 -11.28 12.58 4.78
N MET A 45 -10.23 13.31 4.42
CA MET A 45 -10.28 14.56 3.64
C MET A 45 -10.05 14.31 2.14
N ASN A 46 -10.07 13.05 1.68
CA ASN A 46 -9.78 12.64 0.29
C ASN A 46 -8.36 13.01 -0.20
N GLU A 47 -7.40 13.11 0.71
CA GLU A 47 -5.99 13.27 0.35
C GLU A 47 -5.32 11.90 0.25
N TYR A 48 -4.45 11.70 -0.74
CA TYR A 48 -3.67 10.48 -0.85
C TYR A 48 -2.41 10.59 -0.02
N TYR A 49 -1.97 9.46 0.56
CA TYR A 49 -0.79 9.45 1.40
C TYR A 49 0.07 8.20 1.19
N LEU A 50 1.33 8.31 1.63
CA LEU A 50 2.28 7.24 1.90
C LEU A 50 2.59 7.25 3.39
N ASP A 51 2.38 6.11 4.05
CA ASP A 51 2.91 5.78 5.38
C ASP A 51 3.97 4.68 5.18
N TYR A 52 5.21 4.97 5.57
CA TYR A 52 6.34 4.05 5.46
C TYR A 52 7.04 3.91 6.81
N THR A 53 7.00 2.71 7.37
CA THR A 53 7.75 2.35 8.59
C THR A 53 8.89 1.42 8.21
N TYR A 54 10.10 1.72 8.67
CA TYR A 54 11.30 0.94 8.35
C TYR A 54 12.36 1.09 9.45
N PRO A 55 13.32 0.16 9.56
CA PRO A 55 14.44 0.33 10.48
C PRO A 55 15.52 1.25 9.88
N GLU A 56 15.97 2.27 10.62
CA GLU A 56 17.06 3.16 10.19
C GLU A 56 18.40 2.40 10.01
N PHE A 57 18.65 1.43 10.90
CA PHE A 57 19.87 0.62 10.94
C PHE A 57 19.59 -0.86 11.26
N TRP A 58 20.56 -1.73 10.98
CA TRP A 58 20.49 -3.16 11.33
C TRP A 58 20.61 -3.37 12.86
N GLY A 59 19.68 -4.11 13.47
CA GLY A 59 19.72 -4.46 14.90
C GLY A 59 18.50 -3.96 15.69
N ASP A 60 18.66 -3.67 16.97
CA ASP A 60 17.61 -3.15 17.88
C ASP A 60 17.37 -1.63 17.67
N ALA A 61 17.53 -1.13 16.45
CA ALA A 61 17.31 0.27 16.13
C ALA A 61 15.82 0.63 16.23
N GLU A 62 15.51 1.85 16.67
CA GLU A 62 14.16 2.39 16.64
C GLU A 62 13.63 2.41 15.19
N LEU A 63 12.32 2.23 15.05
CA LEU A 63 11.68 2.29 13.74
C LEU A 63 11.51 3.76 13.33
N GLU A 64 11.95 4.06 12.13
CA GLU A 64 11.65 5.32 11.46
C GLU A 64 10.27 5.27 10.84
N HIS A 65 9.66 6.45 10.74
CA HIS A 65 8.33 6.60 10.18
C HIS A 65 8.24 7.84 9.30
N GLU A 66 7.99 7.62 8.02
CA GLU A 66 7.73 8.66 7.04
C GLU A 66 6.23 8.72 6.70
N HIS A 67 5.65 9.91 6.88
CA HIS A 67 4.29 10.21 6.42
C HIS A 67 4.34 11.34 5.39
N ASN A 68 3.84 11.07 4.18
CA ASN A 68 3.83 12.04 3.10
C ASN A 68 2.44 12.10 2.45
N ILE A 69 1.90 13.31 2.27
CA ILE A 69 0.77 13.52 1.37
C ILE A 69 1.29 13.49 -0.07
N ILE A 70 0.65 12.69 -0.91
CA ILE A 70 1.04 12.49 -2.30
C ILE A 70 -0.06 12.94 -3.25
N THR A 71 0.31 13.23 -4.47
CA THR A 71 -0.63 13.63 -5.51
C THR A 71 -1.43 12.42 -6.03
N LYS A 72 -2.61 12.70 -6.61
CA LYS A 72 -3.39 11.71 -7.37
C LYS A 72 -2.55 11.00 -8.44
N LYS A 73 -1.67 11.74 -9.13
CA LYS A 73 -0.79 11.20 -10.18
C LYS A 73 0.21 10.19 -9.61
N GLU A 74 0.79 10.46 -8.45
CA GLU A 74 1.72 9.54 -7.79
C GLU A 74 1.00 8.27 -7.33
N MET A 75 -0.15 8.40 -6.67
CA MET A 75 -0.97 7.25 -6.27
C MET A 75 -1.29 6.34 -7.47
N LEU A 76 -1.77 6.91 -8.58
CA LEU A 76 -2.07 6.14 -9.80
C LEU A 76 -0.84 5.42 -10.37
N LYS A 77 0.34 6.06 -10.36
CA LYS A 77 1.59 5.44 -10.82
C LYS A 77 2.00 4.26 -9.94
N VAL A 78 1.83 4.39 -8.62
CA VAL A 78 2.12 3.29 -7.68
C VAL A 78 1.14 2.14 -7.89
N ILE A 79 -0.15 2.42 -8.07
CA ILE A 79 -1.17 1.40 -8.38
C ILE A 79 -0.79 0.62 -9.65
N ASP A 80 -0.40 1.31 -10.73
CA ASP A 80 0.02 0.64 -11.97
C ASP A 80 1.22 -0.29 -11.74
N SER A 81 2.21 0.17 -10.97
CA SER A 81 3.39 -0.61 -10.64
C SER A 81 3.04 -1.86 -9.80
N GLN A 82 2.10 -1.74 -8.86
CA GLN A 82 1.64 -2.84 -8.01
C GLN A 82 0.76 -3.84 -8.76
N ILE A 83 -0.08 -3.38 -9.70
CA ILE A 83 -0.82 -4.25 -10.60
C ILE A 83 0.15 -5.13 -11.38
N GLU A 84 1.14 -4.52 -12.05
CA GLU A 84 2.14 -5.26 -12.81
C GLU A 84 2.91 -6.27 -11.95
N LEU A 85 3.33 -5.85 -10.75
CA LEU A 85 4.03 -6.71 -9.80
C LEU A 85 3.18 -7.91 -9.39
N CYS A 86 1.92 -7.68 -9.00
CA CYS A 86 1.02 -8.74 -8.58
C CYS A 86 0.72 -9.72 -9.72
N GLU A 87 0.50 -9.24 -10.95
CA GLU A 87 0.21 -10.11 -12.09
C GLU A 87 1.36 -11.05 -12.45
N ARG A 88 2.59 -10.55 -12.39
CA ARG A 88 3.79 -11.36 -12.66
C ARG A 88 4.03 -12.44 -11.60
N ASN A 89 3.44 -12.29 -10.41
CA ASN A 89 3.67 -13.17 -9.26
C ASN A 89 2.41 -13.92 -8.78
N GLY A 90 1.37 -14.03 -9.62
CA GLY A 90 0.16 -14.82 -9.31
C GLY A 90 -0.86 -14.11 -8.40
N GLY A 91 -0.69 -12.82 -8.15
CA GLY A 91 -1.58 -11.95 -7.37
C GLY A 91 -2.78 -11.41 -8.14
N THR A 92 -3.39 -12.21 -9.02
CA THR A 92 -4.44 -11.75 -9.94
C THR A 92 -5.64 -11.11 -9.22
N ASN A 93 -6.01 -11.60 -8.03
CA ASN A 93 -7.12 -11.04 -7.25
C ASN A 93 -6.79 -9.64 -6.70
N ILE A 94 -5.56 -9.43 -6.22
CA ILE A 94 -5.11 -8.11 -5.74
C ILE A 94 -5.00 -7.16 -6.92
N ALA A 95 -4.39 -7.58 -8.03
CA ALA A 95 -4.32 -6.78 -9.26
C ALA A 95 -5.71 -6.35 -9.75
N LYS A 96 -6.70 -7.24 -9.71
CA LYS A 96 -8.10 -6.93 -10.05
C LYS A 96 -8.69 -5.89 -9.09
N ALA A 97 -8.48 -6.02 -7.78
CA ALA A 97 -8.96 -5.05 -6.80
C ALA A 97 -8.30 -3.67 -7.01
N LEU A 98 -7.00 -3.63 -7.24
CA LEU A 98 -6.25 -2.40 -7.52
C LEU A 98 -6.72 -1.70 -8.81
N ARG A 99 -7.14 -2.45 -9.84
CA ARG A 99 -7.77 -1.85 -11.03
C ARG A 99 -9.11 -1.17 -10.71
N SER A 100 -9.91 -1.76 -9.84
CA SER A 100 -11.17 -1.15 -9.39
C SER A 100 -10.87 0.15 -8.63
N GLU A 101 -9.90 0.13 -7.72
CA GLU A 101 -9.45 1.32 -6.99
C GLU A 101 -8.93 2.41 -7.94
N LYS A 102 -8.09 2.04 -8.91
CA LYS A 102 -7.58 2.95 -9.94
C LYS A 102 -8.72 3.70 -10.63
N LYS A 103 -9.74 2.96 -11.08
CA LYS A 103 -10.89 3.52 -11.78
C LYS A 103 -11.67 4.51 -10.91
N LEU A 104 -11.90 4.18 -9.63
CA LEU A 104 -12.57 5.08 -8.69
C LEU A 104 -11.79 6.38 -8.50
N ILE A 105 -10.46 6.29 -8.38
CA ILE A 105 -9.58 7.45 -8.25
C ILE A 105 -9.60 8.29 -9.53
N GLU A 106 -9.56 7.67 -10.71
CA GLU A 106 -9.61 8.39 -11.98
C GLU A 106 -10.90 9.20 -12.14
N GLU A 107 -12.03 8.64 -11.68
CA GLU A 107 -13.39 9.23 -11.75
C GLU A 107 -13.69 10.28 -10.67
N SER A 108 -12.90 10.35 -9.58
CA SER A 108 -13.00 11.38 -8.53
C SER A 108 -12.29 12.68 -8.91
#